data_AF-A0A8S4FWL3-F1
#
_entry.id   AF-A0A8S4FWL3-F1
#
_cell.length_a   1.000
_cell.length_b   1.000
_cell.length_c   1.000
_cell.angle_alpha   90.00
_cell.angle_beta   90.00
_cell.angle_gamma   90.00
#
_symmetry.space_group_name_H-M   'P 1'
#
loop_
_entity.id
_entity.type
_entity.pdbx_description
1 polymer ?
#
loop_
_entity_poly.entity_id
_entity_poly.type
_entity_poly.pdbx_seq_one_letter_code
_entity_poly.pdbx_strand_id
1 'polypeptide(L)'
;MRLTSALVDKITKTCNDQYMKLPKTGKPVDNEWTVLSCVVKYDRNSTSIEMVSLGTGSKCVGATKMSPRGDILNDSHAEVIARRGFLLYLFHEIEKSIDHKQSLFNQEDSKFKFKDGIEFIFYSSQLPCGDASIIPKDGEEDQFGDVLESLKRQADTEICDSEPKVSKIKDIHRTGAKCLPGAKQDQRECGVNYHQVCQVRTKPGRGDRTLSVSCSDKLARWVHVGIQGALLNMFLDKPIYISSFIFGAGVPYSEETLERALVKRNAIDYQLDSNRPDFYQSSVKFPHIRSEERIRPAAGSIVWINSNNVYVFTMLIFISFKM
;
A
#
# COMPACT_ATOMS: atom_id res chain seq x y z
N MET A 1 -6.43 -6.66 -19.23
CA MET A 1 -7.83 -6.29 -19.59
C MET A 1 -8.17 -5.08 -18.75
N ARG A 2 -8.76 -4.01 -19.32
CA ARG A 2 -9.17 -2.88 -18.49
C ARG A 2 -10.42 -3.23 -17.67
N LEU A 3 -10.37 -2.98 -16.37
CA LEU A 3 -11.51 -3.17 -15.48
C LEU A 3 -12.51 -2.02 -15.67
N THR A 4 -13.81 -2.34 -15.64
CA THR A 4 -14.87 -1.32 -15.63
C THR A 4 -14.99 -0.71 -14.22
N SER A 5 -15.51 0.51 -14.11
CA SER A 5 -15.77 1.15 -12.81
C SER A 5 -16.65 0.28 -11.89
N ALA A 6 -17.69 -0.34 -12.45
CA ALA A 6 -18.56 -1.26 -11.72
C ALA A 6 -17.80 -2.48 -11.16
N LEU A 7 -16.84 -3.03 -11.92
CA LEU A 7 -16.01 -4.14 -11.46
C LEU A 7 -15.00 -3.69 -10.39
N VAL A 8 -14.38 -2.52 -10.56
CA VAL A 8 -13.49 -1.90 -9.56
C VAL A 8 -14.21 -1.73 -8.21
N ASP A 9 -15.44 -1.21 -8.23
CA ASP A 9 -16.25 -1.05 -7.03
C ASP A 9 -16.72 -2.38 -6.44
N LYS A 10 -17.03 -3.37 -7.28
CA LYS A 10 -17.36 -4.74 -6.83
C LYS A 10 -16.18 -5.38 -6.10
N ILE A 11 -14.96 -5.27 -6.63
CA ILE A 11 -13.73 -5.77 -5.99
C ILE A 11 -13.49 -5.06 -4.66
N THR A 12 -13.65 -3.73 -4.64
CA THR A 12 -13.47 -2.92 -3.42
C THR A 12 -14.48 -3.26 -2.33
N LYS A 13 -15.76 -3.42 -2.68
CA LYS A 13 -16.80 -3.92 -1.76
C LYS A 13 -16.46 -5.29 -1.21
N THR A 14 -16.03 -6.21 -2.08
CA THR A 14 -15.58 -7.56 -1.67
C THR A 14 -14.46 -7.50 -0.63
N CYS A 15 -13.48 -6.61 -0.82
CA CYS A 15 -12.38 -6.39 0.13
C CYS A 15 -12.89 -5.85 1.48
N ASN A 16 -13.75 -4.84 1.45
CA ASN A 16 -14.33 -4.22 2.64
C ASN A 16 -15.23 -5.22 3.40
N ASP A 17 -16.06 -6.00 2.70
CA ASP A 17 -16.94 -7.00 3.30
C ASP A 17 -16.14 -8.11 3.97
N GLN A 18 -15.05 -8.57 3.34
CA GLN A 18 -14.16 -9.56 3.94
C GLN A 18 -13.51 -9.03 5.21
N TYR A 19 -13.05 -7.77 5.20
CA TYR A 19 -12.57 -7.10 6.41
C TYR A 19 -13.66 -7.04 7.50
N MET A 20 -14.90 -6.69 7.15
CA MET A 20 -15.99 -6.56 8.10
C MET A 20 -16.36 -7.89 8.78
N LYS A 21 -16.21 -9.02 8.08
CA LYS A 21 -16.40 -10.38 8.64
C LYS A 21 -15.35 -10.77 9.71
N LEU A 22 -14.19 -10.12 9.75
CA LEU A 22 -13.15 -10.45 10.73
C LEU A 22 -13.61 -10.13 12.17
N PRO A 23 -13.08 -10.83 13.19
CA PRO A 23 -13.33 -10.49 14.59
C PRO A 23 -13.01 -9.03 14.91
N LYS A 24 -13.59 -8.51 16.00
CA LYS A 24 -13.32 -7.13 16.47
C LYS A 24 -11.86 -6.96 16.93
N THR A 25 -11.19 -8.03 17.34
CA THR A 25 -9.81 -8.00 17.82
C THR A 25 -8.86 -7.45 16.74
N GLY A 26 -8.10 -6.41 17.09
CA GLY A 26 -7.15 -5.76 16.18
C GLY A 26 -7.77 -4.73 15.24
N LYS A 27 -9.11 -4.64 15.14
CA LYS A 27 -9.77 -3.56 14.42
C LYS A 27 -9.66 -2.24 15.21
N PRO A 28 -9.73 -1.09 14.54
CA PRO A 28 -9.74 0.21 15.23
C PRO A 28 -10.91 0.32 16.22
N VAL A 29 -10.68 0.96 17.36
CA VAL A 29 -11.75 1.46 18.25
C VAL A 29 -12.25 2.83 17.77
N ASP A 30 -13.29 3.40 18.39
CA ASP A 30 -14.08 4.51 17.82
C ASP A 30 -13.29 5.73 17.32
N ASN A 31 -12.19 6.12 17.98
CA ASN A 31 -11.35 7.25 17.57
C ASN A 31 -10.08 6.85 16.79
N GLU A 32 -10.01 5.59 16.38
CA GLU A 32 -8.89 5.03 15.63
C GLU A 32 -9.23 4.79 14.16
N TRP A 33 -8.22 4.92 13.30
CA TRP A 33 -8.28 4.56 11.89
C TRP A 33 -7.22 3.53 11.55
N THR A 34 -7.41 2.81 10.44
CA THR A 34 -6.39 1.95 9.85
C THR A 34 -6.37 2.06 8.33
N VAL A 35 -5.36 1.47 7.71
CA VAL A 35 -5.32 1.22 6.27
C VAL A 35 -5.70 -0.22 6.03
N LEU A 36 -6.45 -0.48 4.97
CA LEU A 36 -6.77 -1.81 4.48
C LEU A 36 -6.06 -2.02 3.15
N SER A 37 -5.36 -3.14 2.98
CA SER A 37 -4.86 -3.58 1.67
C SER A 37 -5.16 -5.04 1.45
N CYS A 38 -5.37 -5.42 0.19
CA CYS A 38 -5.79 -6.76 -0.19
C CYS A 38 -5.09 -7.21 -1.46
N VAL A 39 -4.90 -8.52 -1.58
CA VAL A 39 -4.64 -9.19 -2.86
C VAL A 39 -5.87 -10.02 -3.20
N VAL A 40 -6.35 -9.85 -4.42
CA VAL A 40 -7.56 -10.47 -4.95
C VAL A 40 -7.18 -11.27 -6.18
N LYS A 41 -7.66 -12.50 -6.27
CA LYS A 41 -7.57 -13.34 -7.47
C LYS A 41 -8.76 -13.03 -8.36
N TYR A 42 -8.49 -12.77 -9.63
CA TYR A 42 -9.49 -12.65 -10.67
C TYR A 42 -9.26 -13.73 -11.73
N ASP A 43 -10.26 -14.58 -11.94
CA ASP A 43 -10.22 -15.56 -13.03
C ASP A 43 -10.97 -14.99 -14.23
N ARG A 44 -10.24 -14.75 -15.32
CA ARG A 44 -10.79 -14.16 -16.55
C ARG A 44 -11.80 -15.06 -17.26
N ASN A 45 -11.70 -16.37 -17.08
CA ASN A 45 -12.56 -17.31 -17.77
C ASN A 45 -13.94 -17.37 -17.10
N SER A 46 -13.95 -17.46 -15.78
CA SER A 46 -15.18 -17.50 -14.98
C SER A 46 -15.69 -16.12 -14.55
N THR A 47 -14.88 -15.07 -14.72
CA THR A 47 -15.09 -13.72 -14.17
C THR A 47 -15.23 -13.69 -12.65
N SER A 48 -14.75 -14.74 -11.97
CA SER A 48 -14.86 -14.88 -10.52
C SER A 48 -13.82 -14.04 -9.78
N ILE A 49 -14.21 -13.55 -8.60
CA ILE A 49 -13.40 -12.71 -7.72
C ILE A 49 -13.24 -13.46 -6.42
N GLU A 50 -12.01 -13.69 -5.99
CA GLU A 50 -11.71 -14.38 -4.75
C GLU A 50 -10.72 -13.57 -3.91
N MET A 51 -11.06 -13.35 -2.64
CA MET A 51 -10.15 -12.75 -1.69
C MET A 51 -9.02 -13.71 -1.37
N VAL A 52 -7.77 -13.29 -1.57
CA VAL A 52 -6.60 -14.15 -1.34
C VAL A 52 -5.94 -13.82 0.00
N SER A 53 -5.67 -12.55 0.23
CA SER A 53 -5.04 -12.10 1.47
C SER A 53 -5.41 -10.66 1.76
N LEU A 54 -5.40 -10.32 3.04
CA LEU A 54 -5.75 -9.01 3.53
C LEU A 54 -4.78 -8.60 4.64
N GLY A 55 -4.41 -7.33 4.64
CA GLY A 55 -3.60 -6.71 5.66
C GLY A 55 -4.19 -5.40 6.16
N THR A 56 -4.05 -5.12 7.46
CA THR A 56 -4.24 -3.78 8.01
C THR A 56 -3.03 -3.30 8.78
N GLY A 57 -2.90 -1.98 8.93
CA GLY A 57 -1.88 -1.37 9.77
C GLY A 57 -1.15 -0.19 9.11
N SER A 58 -0.41 0.55 9.92
CA SER A 58 0.25 1.81 9.54
C SER A 58 1.56 2.06 10.30
N LYS A 59 2.12 1.03 10.94
CA LYS A 59 3.27 1.17 11.85
C LYS A 59 4.45 0.33 11.40
N CYS A 60 5.65 0.76 11.81
CA CYS A 60 6.92 0.08 11.56
C CYS A 60 7.73 0.00 12.85
N VAL A 61 8.63 -0.97 12.92
CA VAL A 61 9.60 -1.11 14.00
C VAL A 61 10.80 -0.17 13.74
N GLY A 62 11.30 0.46 14.80
CA GLY A 62 12.52 1.30 14.76
C GLY A 62 13.78 0.46 14.58
N ALA A 63 14.84 1.04 14.03
CA ALA A 63 16.09 0.35 13.71
C ALA A 63 16.68 -0.43 14.90
N THR A 64 16.65 0.14 16.09
CA THR A 64 17.15 -0.47 17.34
C THR A 64 16.36 -1.68 17.81
N LYS A 65 15.13 -1.86 17.33
CA LYS A 65 14.24 -2.98 17.66
C LYS A 65 14.19 -4.05 16.57
N MET A 66 14.97 -3.89 15.51
CA MET A 66 15.13 -4.92 14.49
C MET A 66 15.87 -6.12 15.07
N SER A 67 15.55 -7.32 14.59
CA SER A 67 16.20 -8.54 15.02
C SER A 67 16.96 -9.20 13.86
N PRO A 68 18.23 -9.62 14.07
CA PRO A 68 18.99 -10.34 13.05
C PRO A 68 18.48 -11.78 12.84
N ARG A 69 17.63 -12.30 13.73
CA ARG A 69 17.09 -13.67 13.64
C ARG A 69 15.88 -13.79 12.71
N GLY A 70 15.31 -12.67 12.26
CA GLY A 70 14.12 -12.67 11.41
C GLY A 70 12.79 -12.98 12.12
N ASP A 71 12.76 -12.90 13.45
CA ASP A 71 11.60 -13.16 14.31
C ASP A 71 10.77 -11.90 14.63
N ILE A 72 11.20 -10.73 14.15
CA ILE A 72 10.46 -9.45 14.27
C ILE A 72 10.02 -8.97 12.90
N LEU A 73 8.75 -8.59 12.79
CA LEU A 73 8.25 -7.94 11.59
C LEU A 73 8.63 -6.45 11.59
N ASN A 74 9.51 -6.06 10.67
CA ASN A 74 10.02 -4.68 10.59
C ASN A 74 8.97 -3.66 10.12
N ASP A 75 7.99 -4.10 9.33
CA ASP A 75 7.01 -3.23 8.69
C ASP A 75 5.63 -3.88 8.67
N SER A 76 4.70 -3.23 9.37
CA SER A 76 3.31 -3.66 9.52
C SER A 76 2.33 -2.69 8.87
N HIS A 77 2.75 -2.00 7.81
CA HIS A 77 1.77 -1.34 6.96
C HIS A 77 0.91 -2.35 6.21
N ALA A 78 -0.35 -1.99 5.99
CA ALA A 78 -1.36 -2.82 5.34
C ALA A 78 -0.86 -3.47 4.04
N GLU A 79 -0.16 -2.73 3.17
CA GLU A 79 0.32 -3.25 1.88
C GLU A 79 1.35 -4.36 2.07
N VAL A 80 2.23 -4.19 3.06
CA VAL A 80 3.28 -5.15 3.39
C VAL A 80 2.68 -6.39 4.02
N ILE A 81 1.71 -6.21 4.94
CA ILE A 81 1.01 -7.33 5.57
C ILE A 81 0.22 -8.13 4.53
N ALA A 82 -0.54 -7.47 3.67
CA ALA A 82 -1.31 -8.11 2.61
C ALA A 82 -0.40 -8.93 1.70
N ARG A 83 0.74 -8.36 1.25
CA ARG A 83 1.73 -9.11 0.49
C ARG A 83 2.28 -10.32 1.25
N ARG A 84 2.63 -10.18 2.53
CA ARG A 84 3.16 -11.31 3.31
C ARG A 84 2.13 -12.44 3.44
N GLY A 85 0.86 -12.08 3.65
CA GLY A 85 -0.25 -13.04 3.60
C GLY A 85 -0.37 -13.71 2.23
N PHE A 86 -0.22 -12.95 1.15
CA PHE A 86 -0.18 -13.49 -0.21
C PHE A 86 0.94 -14.51 -0.40
N LEU A 87 2.16 -14.25 0.11
CA LEU A 87 3.26 -15.22 -0.01
C LEU A 87 2.96 -16.54 0.71
N LEU A 88 2.34 -16.47 1.90
CA LEU A 88 1.91 -17.65 2.64
C LEU A 88 0.82 -18.43 1.88
N TYR A 89 -0.13 -17.72 1.25
CA TYR A 89 -1.11 -18.34 0.37
C TYR A 89 -0.43 -19.08 -0.80
N LEU A 90 0.58 -18.46 -1.45
CA LEU A 90 1.30 -19.10 -2.55
C LEU A 90 2.04 -20.37 -2.13
N PHE A 91 2.70 -20.35 -0.97
CA PHE A 91 3.32 -21.57 -0.42
C PHE A 91 2.28 -22.66 -0.19
N HIS A 92 1.11 -22.32 0.35
CA HIS A 92 0.02 -23.27 0.54
C HIS A 92 -0.52 -23.84 -0.77
N GLU A 93 -0.63 -23.02 -1.82
CA GLU A 93 -1.02 -23.49 -3.15
C GLU A 93 0.05 -24.40 -3.77
N ILE A 94 1.33 -24.14 -3.54
CA ILE A 94 2.43 -25.04 -3.95
C ILE A 94 2.32 -26.38 -3.21
N GLU A 95 2.11 -26.38 -1.90
CA GLU A 95 1.90 -27.60 -1.10
C GLU A 95 0.69 -28.40 -1.61
N LYS A 96 -0.43 -27.75 -1.91
CA LYS A 96 -1.58 -28.41 -2.54
C LYS A 96 -1.24 -29.05 -3.88
N SER A 97 -0.41 -28.39 -4.69
CA SER A 97 0.02 -28.90 -6.00
C SER A 97 0.85 -30.18 -5.83
N ILE A 98 1.80 -30.18 -4.88
CA ILE A 98 2.63 -31.34 -4.51
C ILE A 98 1.77 -32.49 -3.98
N ASP A 99 0.75 -32.18 -3.17
CA ASP A 99 -0.20 -33.15 -2.63
C ASP A 99 -1.25 -33.64 -3.65
N HIS A 100 -1.15 -33.25 -4.92
CA HIS A 100 -2.13 -33.53 -5.98
C HIS A 100 -3.57 -33.07 -5.64
N LYS A 101 -3.71 -32.00 -4.85
CA LYS A 101 -4.98 -31.33 -4.55
C LYS A 101 -5.23 -30.21 -5.55
N GLN A 102 -6.45 -29.68 -5.55
CA GLN A 102 -6.80 -28.51 -6.37
C GLN A 102 -5.95 -27.29 -5.97
N SER A 103 -5.08 -26.86 -6.88
CA SER A 103 -4.14 -25.74 -6.70
C SER A 103 -4.23 -24.73 -7.84
N LEU A 104 -3.76 -23.50 -7.62
CA LEU A 104 -3.47 -22.51 -8.67
C LEU A 104 -2.31 -22.89 -9.59
N PHE A 105 -1.45 -23.83 -9.14
CA PHE A 105 -0.25 -24.22 -9.84
C PHE A 105 -0.38 -25.58 -10.53
N ASN A 106 0.14 -25.65 -11.75
CA ASN A 106 0.54 -26.88 -12.39
C ASN A 106 2.03 -27.10 -12.13
N GLN A 107 2.41 -28.31 -11.73
CA GLN A 107 3.81 -28.68 -11.61
C GLN A 107 4.33 -29.06 -13.00
N GLU A 108 5.30 -28.30 -13.51
CA GLU A 108 6.00 -28.56 -14.77
C GLU A 108 7.49 -28.76 -14.42
N ASP A 109 7.97 -30.00 -14.54
CA ASP A 109 9.30 -30.42 -14.12
C ASP A 109 9.61 -30.11 -12.64
N SER A 110 10.59 -29.21 -12.40
CA SER A 110 11.04 -28.76 -11.08
C SER A 110 10.44 -27.41 -10.66
N LYS A 111 9.52 -26.86 -11.46
CA LYS A 111 8.94 -25.55 -11.24
C LYS A 111 7.41 -25.58 -11.20
N PHE A 112 6.84 -24.55 -10.60
CA PHE A 112 5.40 -24.33 -10.51
C PHE A 112 4.99 -23.18 -11.43
N LYS A 113 4.00 -23.45 -12.27
CA LYS A 113 3.45 -22.50 -13.22
C LYS A 113 1.99 -22.26 -12.92
N PHE A 114 1.57 -20.99 -12.97
CA PHE A 114 0.18 -20.65 -12.79
C PHE A 114 -0.69 -21.21 -13.90
N LYS A 115 -1.92 -21.59 -13.53
CA LYS A 115 -2.98 -21.83 -14.50
C LYS A 115 -3.28 -20.55 -15.28
N ASP A 116 -3.54 -20.71 -16.56
CA ASP A 116 -3.87 -19.61 -17.46
C ASP A 116 -5.17 -18.92 -17.06
N GLY A 117 -5.27 -17.62 -17.37
CA GLY A 117 -6.46 -16.81 -17.09
C GLY A 117 -6.56 -16.27 -15.66
N ILE A 118 -5.62 -16.60 -14.78
CA ILE A 118 -5.56 -16.07 -13.41
C ILE A 118 -4.77 -14.76 -13.39
N GLU A 119 -5.38 -13.72 -12.83
CA GLU A 119 -4.75 -12.43 -12.57
C GLU A 119 -4.85 -12.07 -11.08
N PHE A 120 -3.87 -11.30 -10.58
CA PHE A 120 -3.90 -10.76 -9.22
C PHE A 120 -4.06 -9.24 -9.24
N ILE A 121 -5.06 -8.78 -8.49
CA ILE A 121 -5.40 -7.37 -8.32
C ILE A 121 -5.04 -6.96 -6.91
N PHE A 122 -4.37 -5.82 -6.77
CA PHE A 122 -4.02 -5.25 -5.48
C PHE A 122 -4.95 -4.10 -5.14
N TYR A 123 -5.59 -4.15 -3.97
CA TYR A 123 -6.40 -3.05 -3.45
C TYR A 123 -5.73 -2.40 -2.24
N SER A 124 -5.81 -1.08 -2.12
CA SER A 124 -5.48 -0.34 -0.90
C SER A 124 -6.48 0.78 -0.64
N SER A 125 -6.95 0.91 0.59
CA SER A 125 -7.87 1.98 0.98
C SER A 125 -7.25 3.38 0.91
N GLN A 126 -5.92 3.47 0.84
CA GLN A 126 -5.16 4.71 0.70
C GLN A 126 -4.04 4.54 -0.32
N LEU A 127 -3.58 5.66 -0.88
CA LEU A 127 -2.34 5.68 -1.67
C LEU A 127 -1.12 5.28 -0.84
N PRO A 128 -0.13 4.62 -1.45
CA PRO A 128 1.04 4.13 -0.73
C PRO A 128 1.89 5.32 -0.30
N CYS A 129 2.29 5.36 0.97
CA CYS A 129 3.17 6.41 1.49
C CYS A 129 4.48 6.49 0.69
N GLY A 130 4.95 7.70 0.41
CA GLY A 130 6.17 7.93 -0.37
C GLY A 130 5.91 8.91 -1.52
N ASP A 131 6.49 8.64 -2.69
CA ASP A 131 6.37 9.50 -3.87
C ASP A 131 4.98 9.52 -4.50
N ALA A 132 4.24 8.40 -4.37
CA ALA A 132 2.89 8.28 -4.91
C ALA A 132 1.87 9.18 -4.19
N SER A 133 2.21 9.69 -2.99
CA SER A 133 1.37 10.63 -2.24
C SER A 133 1.78 12.09 -2.47
N ILE A 134 2.76 12.35 -3.33
CA ILE A 134 3.20 13.70 -3.72
C ILE A 134 2.41 14.12 -4.95
N ILE A 135 1.17 14.57 -4.72
CA ILE A 135 0.17 14.84 -5.77
C ILE A 135 -0.11 16.36 -5.81
N PRO A 136 -0.17 17.00 -6.99
CA PRO A 136 -0.65 18.38 -7.13
C PRO A 136 -2.04 18.58 -6.52
N LYS A 137 -2.28 19.70 -5.83
CA LYS A 137 -3.62 20.13 -5.40
C LYS A 137 -4.23 20.96 -6.53
N ASP A 138 -5.34 20.53 -7.08
CA ASP A 138 -5.95 21.17 -8.25
C ASP A 138 -6.98 22.25 -7.86
N GLY A 139 -6.63 23.13 -6.92
CA GLY A 139 -7.26 24.46 -6.72
C GLY A 139 -8.74 24.51 -6.29
N GLU A 140 -9.51 23.45 -6.47
CA GLU A 140 -10.78 23.19 -5.80
C GLU A 140 -10.46 22.62 -4.42
N GLU A 141 -11.27 22.95 -3.41
CA GLU A 141 -11.13 22.36 -2.09
C GLU A 141 -11.29 20.85 -2.24
N ASP A 142 -10.15 20.16 -2.29
CA ASP A 142 -10.01 18.72 -2.20
C ASP A 142 -10.76 18.24 -0.94
N GLN A 143 -12.08 18.03 -1.03
CA GLN A 143 -12.93 17.47 0.03
C GLN A 143 -12.67 15.96 0.21
N PHE A 144 -11.40 15.55 0.03
CA PHE A 144 -10.90 14.25 0.45
C PHE A 144 -10.66 14.35 1.96
N GLY A 145 -11.70 14.00 2.73
CA GLY A 145 -11.75 13.97 4.20
C GLY A 145 -10.46 14.39 4.91
N ASP A 146 -10.52 15.56 5.55
CA ASP A 146 -9.44 16.30 6.18
C ASP A 146 -8.17 15.49 6.47
N VAL A 147 -7.18 15.66 5.59
CA VAL A 147 -5.79 15.59 6.00
C VAL A 147 -5.55 16.84 6.86
N LEU A 148 -6.11 16.83 8.08
CA LEU A 148 -5.90 17.85 9.10
C LEU A 148 -4.41 18.13 9.16
N GLU A 149 -4.08 19.39 8.82
CA GLU A 149 -2.75 19.94 8.88
C GLU A 149 -2.14 19.59 10.23
N SER A 150 -0.86 19.22 10.22
CA SER A 150 -0.11 19.02 11.45
C SER A 150 -0.15 20.34 12.23
N LEU A 151 -0.95 20.41 13.31
CA LEU A 151 -0.89 21.47 14.32
C LEU A 151 0.53 21.53 14.90
N LYS A 152 1.41 22.27 14.24
CA LYS A 152 2.73 22.65 14.73
C LYS A 152 2.88 24.15 14.49
N ARG A 153 2.68 24.89 15.60
CA ARG A 153 3.09 26.27 15.90
C ARG A 153 2.94 27.24 14.72
N GLN A 154 1.83 27.96 14.71
CA GLN A 154 1.78 29.27 14.06
C GLN A 154 2.95 30.10 14.60
N ALA A 155 3.85 30.52 13.72
CA ALA A 155 4.77 31.60 14.01
C ALA A 155 4.00 32.90 13.81
N ASP A 156 4.04 33.78 14.80
CA ASP A 156 3.40 35.08 14.77
C ASP A 156 3.87 35.88 13.54
N THR A 157 2.97 36.14 12.59
CA THR A 157 3.17 37.17 11.58
C THR A 157 2.35 38.38 11.96
N GLU A 158 3.05 39.39 12.50
CA GLU A 158 2.55 40.74 12.64
C GLU A 158 2.22 41.35 11.26
N ILE A 159 1.21 42.21 11.31
CA ILE A 159 0.47 42.89 10.24
C ILE A 159 1.38 43.61 9.23
N CYS A 160 1.17 43.37 7.95
CA CYS A 160 1.38 44.39 6.92
C CYS A 160 0.27 44.30 5.85
N ASP A 161 -0.65 45.27 5.90
CA ASP A 161 -1.62 45.54 4.85
C ASP A 161 -0.91 46.02 3.59
N SER A 162 -0.83 45.14 2.60
CA SER A 162 -0.77 45.51 1.19
C SER A 162 -1.16 44.27 0.39
N GLU A 163 -2.31 44.31 -0.29
CA GLU A 163 -2.71 43.24 -1.21
C GLU A 163 -1.75 43.20 -2.41
N PRO A 164 -1.17 42.02 -2.75
CA PRO A 164 -0.80 41.73 -4.12
C PRO A 164 -1.78 40.70 -4.68
N LYS A 165 -2.05 40.78 -5.99
CA LYS A 165 -2.61 39.67 -6.77
C LYS A 165 -1.64 38.48 -6.70
N VAL A 166 -1.70 37.68 -5.64
CA VAL A 166 -0.92 36.46 -5.49
C VAL A 166 -1.52 35.45 -6.46
N SER A 167 -0.81 35.15 -7.55
CA SER A 167 -1.04 33.92 -8.31
C SER A 167 -1.05 32.77 -7.31
N LYS A 168 -2.21 32.15 -7.07
CA LYS A 168 -2.34 31.03 -6.11
C LYS A 168 -1.21 30.03 -6.40
N ILE A 169 -0.23 29.96 -5.49
CA ILE A 169 0.89 29.03 -5.65
C ILE A 169 0.29 27.63 -5.65
N LYS A 170 0.47 26.88 -6.75
CA LYS A 170 0.02 25.50 -6.83
C LYS A 170 0.73 24.70 -5.73
N ASP A 171 -0.04 24.10 -4.82
CA ASP A 171 0.48 23.31 -3.71
C ASP A 171 0.37 21.82 -4.01
N ILE A 172 0.92 20.99 -3.13
CA ILE A 172 0.93 19.53 -3.24
C ILE A 172 0.44 18.88 -1.95
N HIS A 173 -0.15 17.69 -2.10
CA HIS A 173 -0.25 16.72 -1.02
C HIS A 173 1.15 16.28 -0.62
N ARG A 174 1.45 16.33 0.69
CA ARG A 174 2.81 16.11 1.23
C ARG A 174 2.94 14.72 1.83
N THR A 175 4.17 14.20 1.79
CA THR A 175 4.50 12.89 2.38
C THR A 175 5.28 13.03 3.68
N GLY A 176 4.96 12.17 4.65
CA GLY A 176 5.76 12.04 5.87
C GLY A 176 7.09 11.29 5.64
N ALA A 177 7.19 10.52 4.56
CA ALA A 177 8.35 9.71 4.22
C ALA A 177 9.55 10.60 3.84
N LYS A 178 10.75 10.22 4.28
CA LYS A 178 11.97 11.04 4.16
C LYS A 178 12.92 10.43 3.14
N CYS A 179 13.56 11.24 2.29
CA CYS A 179 14.59 10.75 1.36
C CYS A 179 15.69 10.00 2.11
N LEU A 180 16.24 8.96 1.47
CA LEU A 180 17.37 8.22 2.04
C LEU A 180 18.59 9.14 2.29
N PRO A 181 19.42 8.84 3.31
CA PRO A 181 20.72 9.49 3.46
C PRO A 181 21.57 9.29 2.19
N GLY A 182 22.16 10.37 1.69
CA GLY A 182 22.97 10.35 0.46
C GLY A 182 22.20 10.59 -0.85
N ALA A 183 20.86 10.58 -0.83
CA ALA A 183 20.04 10.96 -1.97
C ALA A 183 19.77 12.47 -2.03
N LYS A 184 19.19 12.98 -3.12
CA LYS A 184 18.73 14.38 -3.19
C LYS A 184 17.60 14.59 -2.16
N GLN A 185 17.76 15.60 -1.32
CA GLN A 185 16.82 15.88 -0.23
C GLN A 185 15.69 16.81 -0.69
N ASP A 186 14.58 16.78 0.06
CA ASP A 186 13.48 17.73 -0.12
C ASP A 186 13.98 19.17 0.09
N GLN A 187 13.72 20.05 -0.87
CA GLN A 187 14.12 21.47 -0.82
C GLN A 187 13.30 22.25 0.22
N ARG A 188 12.06 21.80 0.49
CA ARG A 188 11.10 22.41 1.44
C ARG A 188 10.72 23.84 1.08
N GLU A 189 10.81 24.19 -0.20
CA GLU A 189 10.27 25.42 -0.76
C GLU A 189 8.73 25.42 -0.74
N CYS A 190 8.11 26.57 -1.01
CA CYS A 190 6.66 26.69 -1.09
C CYS A 190 6.09 25.94 -2.32
N GLY A 191 4.90 25.37 -2.16
CA GLY A 191 4.14 24.76 -3.26
C GLY A 191 4.77 23.48 -3.82
N VAL A 192 4.70 23.34 -5.15
CA VAL A 192 5.17 22.15 -5.89
C VAL A 192 6.64 21.78 -5.67
N ASN A 193 7.50 22.72 -5.28
CA ASN A 193 8.93 22.49 -5.07
C ASN A 193 9.27 21.94 -3.68
N TYR A 194 8.28 21.74 -2.80
CA TYR A 194 8.55 21.29 -1.43
C TYR A 194 9.27 19.94 -1.38
N HIS A 195 8.82 18.98 -2.19
CA HIS A 195 9.37 17.62 -2.21
C HIS A 195 10.17 17.34 -3.48
N GLN A 196 11.28 16.63 -3.32
CA GLN A 196 11.97 16.03 -4.45
C GLN A 196 11.26 14.73 -4.87
N VAL A 197 10.76 14.68 -6.11
CA VAL A 197 10.12 13.48 -6.66
C VAL A 197 11.14 12.41 -7.08
N CYS A 198 10.65 11.19 -7.26
CA CYS A 198 11.41 10.01 -7.68
C CYS A 198 12.57 9.61 -6.75
N GLN A 199 12.57 10.09 -5.49
CA GLN A 199 13.53 9.63 -4.49
C GLN A 199 13.04 8.37 -3.78
N VAL A 200 13.98 7.48 -3.45
CA VAL A 200 13.73 6.40 -2.50
C VAL A 200 13.63 7.02 -1.10
N ARG A 201 12.57 6.66 -0.37
CA ARG A 201 12.24 7.26 0.92
C ARG A 201 12.11 6.20 2.01
N THR A 202 12.47 6.53 3.24
CA THR A 202 12.15 5.74 4.43
C THR A 202 10.84 6.21 5.05
N LYS A 203 10.10 5.28 5.64
CA LYS A 203 8.85 5.58 6.33
C LYS A 203 9.07 6.52 7.52
N PRO A 204 8.11 7.40 7.83
CA PRO A 204 8.18 8.20 9.04
C PRO A 204 8.09 7.29 10.27
N GLY A 205 9.03 7.43 11.20
CA GLY A 205 8.97 6.81 12.53
C GLY A 205 8.55 7.83 13.59
N ARG A 206 7.81 7.40 14.62
CA ARG A 206 7.73 8.13 15.89
C ARG A 206 8.82 7.59 16.82
N GLY A 207 9.80 8.43 17.16
CA GLY A 207 10.98 8.02 17.92
C GLY A 207 12.11 7.51 17.01
N ASP A 208 12.69 6.36 17.35
CA ASP A 208 13.77 5.75 16.58
C ASP A 208 13.33 5.47 15.12
N ARG A 209 14.18 5.87 14.17
CA ARG A 209 13.84 5.82 12.75
C ARG A 209 13.81 4.37 12.28
N THR A 210 12.83 4.03 11.45
CA THR A 210 12.81 2.72 10.78
C THR A 210 13.74 2.72 9.57
N LEU A 211 14.34 1.56 9.27
CA LEU A 211 15.07 1.33 8.02
C LEU A 211 14.13 0.90 6.88
N SER A 212 12.84 0.73 7.15
CA SER A 212 11.86 0.35 6.14
C SER A 212 11.62 1.47 5.13
N VAL A 213 11.85 1.15 3.85
CA VAL A 213 11.51 2.04 2.73
C VAL A 213 9.99 2.23 2.59
N SER A 214 9.60 3.30 1.91
CA SER A 214 8.21 3.73 1.75
C SER A 214 7.39 2.70 0.96
N CYS A 215 6.07 2.73 1.13
CA CYS A 215 5.20 1.80 0.39
C CYS A 215 5.28 2.05 -1.12
N SER A 216 5.44 3.30 -1.58
CA SER A 216 5.65 3.60 -3.00
C SER A 216 6.89 2.86 -3.54
N ASP A 217 7.99 2.85 -2.78
CA ASP A 217 9.24 2.14 -3.18
C ASP A 217 9.07 0.62 -3.21
N LYS A 218 8.28 0.08 -2.27
CA LYS A 218 7.96 -1.35 -2.24
C LYS A 218 7.08 -1.76 -3.40
N LEU A 219 6.01 -1.02 -3.68
CA LEU A 219 5.12 -1.29 -4.80
C LEU A 219 5.86 -1.13 -6.13
N ALA A 220 6.67 -0.09 -6.29
CA ALA A 220 7.52 0.09 -7.48
C ALA A 220 8.43 -1.13 -7.70
N ARG A 221 9.05 -1.64 -6.63
CA ARG A 221 9.83 -2.89 -6.71
C ARG A 221 8.96 -4.07 -7.18
N TRP A 222 7.76 -4.26 -6.63
CA TRP A 222 6.88 -5.38 -6.99
C TRP A 222 6.41 -5.30 -8.44
N VAL A 223 6.18 -4.10 -8.96
CA VAL A 223 5.86 -3.87 -10.38
C VAL A 223 6.98 -4.37 -11.30
N HIS A 224 8.24 -4.16 -10.92
CA HIS A 224 9.38 -4.49 -11.79
C HIS A 224 9.89 -5.92 -11.63
N VAL A 225 9.98 -6.44 -10.40
CA VAL A 225 10.61 -7.76 -10.13
C VAL A 225 9.60 -8.85 -9.75
N GLY A 226 8.32 -8.50 -9.69
CA GLY A 226 7.25 -9.35 -9.21
C GLY A 226 7.07 -9.29 -7.70
N ILE A 227 5.87 -9.65 -7.25
CA ILE A 227 5.44 -9.57 -5.86
C ILE A 227 5.95 -10.74 -4.99
N GLN A 228 6.28 -11.88 -5.59
CA GLN A 228 6.64 -13.15 -4.93
C GLN A 228 7.90 -13.06 -4.04
N GLY A 229 8.87 -12.22 -4.41
CA GLY A 229 10.17 -12.15 -3.75
C GLY A 229 11.11 -13.32 -4.07
N ALA A 230 12.37 -13.21 -3.65
CA ALA A 230 13.46 -14.07 -4.14
C ALA A 230 13.25 -15.57 -3.86
N LEU A 231 12.84 -15.93 -2.64
CA LEU A 231 12.71 -17.34 -2.25
C LEU A 231 11.64 -18.07 -3.08
N LEU A 232 10.44 -17.51 -3.18
CA LEU A 232 9.37 -18.11 -4.00
C LEU A 232 9.76 -18.14 -5.48
N ASN A 233 10.49 -17.13 -5.97
CA ASN A 233 10.94 -17.08 -7.35
C ASN A 233 11.84 -18.27 -7.76
N MET A 234 12.49 -18.94 -6.80
CA MET A 234 13.28 -20.14 -7.09
C MET A 234 12.42 -21.33 -7.53
N PHE A 235 11.16 -21.37 -7.10
CA PHE A 235 10.23 -22.46 -7.39
C PHE A 235 9.30 -22.15 -8.57
N LEU A 236 9.20 -20.90 -9.00
CA LEU A 236 8.24 -20.50 -10.02
C LEU A 236 8.85 -20.52 -11.42
N ASP A 237 8.04 -20.90 -12.41
CA ASP A 237 8.40 -20.75 -13.83
C ASP A 237 8.63 -19.28 -14.20
N LYS A 238 7.71 -18.41 -13.76
CA LYS A 238 7.73 -16.96 -14.04
C LYS A 238 7.47 -16.12 -12.79
N PRO A 239 7.98 -14.88 -12.72
CA PRO A 239 7.59 -13.93 -11.69
C PRO A 239 6.09 -13.64 -11.70
N ILE A 240 5.56 -13.24 -10.54
CA ILE A 240 4.14 -12.94 -10.36
C ILE A 240 3.97 -11.42 -10.36
N TYR A 241 3.19 -10.91 -11.30
CA TYR A 241 2.88 -9.48 -11.39
C TYR A 241 1.45 -9.18 -10.96
N ILE A 242 1.25 -7.99 -10.42
CA ILE A 242 -0.08 -7.44 -10.16
C ILE A 242 -0.57 -6.81 -11.46
N SER A 243 -1.74 -7.24 -11.95
CA SER A 243 -2.32 -6.71 -13.19
C SER A 243 -2.96 -5.35 -13.00
N SER A 244 -3.50 -5.07 -11.80
CA SER A 244 -4.16 -3.80 -11.50
C SER A 244 -4.00 -3.40 -10.04
N PHE A 245 -3.82 -2.11 -9.81
CA PHE A 245 -3.85 -1.49 -8.49
C PHE A 245 -5.11 -0.63 -8.35
N ILE A 246 -5.92 -0.91 -7.34
CA ILE A 246 -7.14 -0.17 -7.00
C ILE A 246 -6.91 0.61 -5.71
N PHE A 247 -7.22 1.90 -5.72
CA PHE A 247 -7.17 2.75 -4.53
C PHE A 247 -8.59 3.17 -4.10
N GLY A 248 -8.85 3.19 -2.80
CA GLY A 248 -10.16 3.53 -2.24
C GLY A 248 -10.57 5.00 -2.45
N ALA A 249 -11.85 5.30 -2.23
CA ALA A 249 -12.37 6.67 -2.26
C ALA A 249 -11.98 7.47 -1.00
N GLY A 250 -12.10 8.80 -1.09
CA GLY A 250 -11.87 9.71 0.02
C GLY A 250 -10.39 9.99 0.30
N VAL A 251 -9.52 9.73 -0.67
CA VAL A 251 -8.11 10.12 -0.68
C VAL A 251 -7.78 10.77 -2.01
N PRO A 252 -6.74 11.64 -2.08
CA PRO A 252 -6.23 12.15 -3.33
C PRO A 252 -5.88 11.01 -4.29
N TYR A 253 -6.04 11.24 -5.59
CA TYR A 253 -5.68 10.27 -6.63
C TYR A 253 -5.17 10.99 -7.87
N SER A 254 -4.09 10.48 -8.44
CA SER A 254 -3.54 10.96 -9.71
C SER A 254 -2.86 9.79 -10.39
N GLU A 255 -3.43 9.32 -11.50
CA GLU A 255 -2.86 8.26 -12.32
C GLU A 255 -1.45 8.64 -12.80
N GLU A 256 -1.25 9.90 -13.21
CA GLU A 256 0.07 10.41 -13.61
C GLU A 256 1.11 10.29 -12.48
N THR A 257 0.72 10.60 -11.24
CA THR A 257 1.60 10.46 -10.08
C THR A 257 1.91 9.00 -9.77
N LEU A 258 0.93 8.10 -9.91
CA LEU A 258 1.14 6.65 -9.75
C LEU A 258 2.07 6.10 -10.83
N GLU A 259 1.89 6.52 -12.09
CA GLU A 259 2.78 6.20 -13.20
C GLU A 259 4.21 6.64 -12.91
N ARG A 260 4.39 7.90 -12.49
CA ARG A 260 5.69 8.43 -12.08
C ARG A 260 6.30 7.59 -10.97
N ALA A 261 5.55 7.32 -9.92
CA ALA A 261 6.05 6.73 -8.68
C ALA A 261 6.27 5.21 -8.75
N LEU A 262 5.51 4.48 -9.55
CA LEU A 262 5.51 3.01 -9.54
C LEU A 262 6.08 2.39 -10.82
N VAL A 263 6.02 3.12 -11.94
CA VAL A 263 6.44 2.61 -13.26
C VAL A 263 7.67 3.37 -13.76
N LYS A 264 7.61 4.70 -13.84
CA LYS A 264 8.59 5.54 -14.56
C LYS A 264 9.73 6.10 -13.70
N ARG A 265 9.91 5.61 -12.47
CA ARG A 265 10.91 6.17 -11.53
C ARG A 265 12.35 6.06 -12.01
N ASN A 266 12.68 5.01 -12.76
CA ASN A 266 14.03 4.81 -13.29
C ASN A 266 14.04 5.16 -14.78
N ALA A 267 15.05 5.94 -15.18
CA ALA A 267 15.30 6.34 -16.58
C ALA A 267 15.93 5.23 -17.44
N ILE A 268 16.07 4.01 -16.90
CA ILE A 268 16.50 2.85 -17.68
C ILE A 268 15.23 2.35 -18.38
N ASP A 269 15.26 2.31 -19.72
CA ASP A 269 14.25 1.74 -20.62
C ASP A 269 14.00 0.24 -20.38
N TYR A 270 13.65 -0.14 -19.15
CA TYR A 270 13.08 -1.45 -18.89
C TYR A 270 11.66 -1.42 -19.45
N GLN A 271 11.51 -1.93 -20.67
CA GLN A 271 10.21 -2.13 -21.29
C GLN A 271 9.39 -3.12 -20.46
N LEU A 272 8.48 -2.56 -19.66
CA LEU A 272 7.45 -3.29 -18.91
C LEU A 272 6.31 -3.79 -19.82
N ASP A 273 6.51 -3.79 -21.15
CA ASP A 273 5.45 -3.80 -22.16
C ASP A 273 4.43 -4.93 -22.03
N SER A 274 4.79 -6.08 -21.43
CA SER A 274 3.88 -7.20 -21.20
C SER A 274 3.25 -7.27 -19.80
N ASN A 275 3.81 -6.62 -18.78
CA ASN A 275 3.39 -6.76 -17.36
C ASN A 275 3.12 -5.43 -16.65
N ARG A 276 2.89 -4.35 -17.42
CA ARG A 276 2.55 -3.04 -16.87
C ARG A 276 1.17 -3.09 -16.19
N PRO A 277 1.05 -2.66 -14.93
CA PRO A 277 -0.24 -2.62 -14.25
C PRO A 277 -1.12 -1.46 -14.74
N ASP A 278 -2.43 -1.63 -14.60
CA ASP A 278 -3.41 -0.53 -14.69
C ASP A 278 -3.69 0.04 -13.28
N PHE A 279 -4.00 1.35 -13.22
CA PHE A 279 -4.33 2.04 -11.97
C PHE A 279 -5.79 2.50 -11.98
N TYR A 280 -6.47 2.31 -10.86
CA TYR A 280 -7.88 2.69 -10.70
C TYR A 280 -8.14 3.33 -9.34
N GLN A 281 -9.14 4.21 -9.31
CA GLN A 281 -9.77 4.67 -8.07
C GLN A 281 -11.18 4.09 -7.99
N SER A 282 -11.54 3.53 -6.83
CA SER A 282 -12.91 3.11 -6.52
C SER A 282 -13.72 4.28 -5.98
N SER A 283 -15.04 4.28 -6.22
CA SER A 283 -15.99 5.17 -5.57
C SER A 283 -16.34 4.76 -4.13
N VAL A 284 -15.89 3.58 -3.70
CA VAL A 284 -16.23 2.99 -2.42
C VAL A 284 -15.22 3.41 -1.35
N LYS A 285 -15.73 4.05 -0.28
CA LYS A 285 -14.93 4.48 0.87
C LYS A 285 -14.77 3.34 1.88
N PHE A 286 -13.55 3.19 2.41
CA PHE A 286 -13.27 2.23 3.47
C PHE A 286 -13.82 2.72 4.83
N PRO A 287 -14.59 1.91 5.60
CA PRO A 287 -15.27 2.40 6.80
C PRO A 287 -14.37 2.90 7.95
N HIS A 288 -13.15 2.37 8.08
CA HIS A 288 -12.21 2.77 9.15
C HIS A 288 -11.03 3.61 8.62
N ILE A 289 -11.26 4.35 7.54
CA ILE A 289 -10.30 5.34 7.05
C ILE A 289 -10.21 6.52 8.04
N ARG A 290 -9.11 7.29 7.98
CA ARG A 290 -8.94 8.51 8.77
C ARG A 290 -10.07 9.52 8.48
N SER A 291 -10.57 10.16 9.53
CA SER A 291 -11.60 11.21 9.47
C SER A 291 -11.45 12.17 10.66
N GLU A 292 -12.29 13.21 10.72
CA GLU A 292 -12.38 14.12 11.87
C GLU A 292 -12.64 13.38 13.19
N GLU A 293 -13.47 12.33 13.16
CA GLU A 293 -13.75 11.49 14.34
C GLU A 293 -12.62 10.47 14.60
N ARG A 294 -11.92 10.02 13.54
CA ARG A 294 -10.91 8.95 13.59
C ARG A 294 -9.54 9.52 13.30
N ILE A 295 -8.95 10.10 14.33
CA ILE A 295 -7.68 10.84 14.23
C ILE A 295 -6.45 9.98 14.56
N ARG A 296 -6.59 8.93 15.37
CA ARG A 296 -5.44 8.13 15.85
C ARG A 296 -5.22 6.88 15.00
N PRO A 297 -3.99 6.54 14.59
CA PRO A 297 -3.75 5.27 13.93
C PRO A 297 -3.87 4.12 14.93
N ALA A 298 -4.63 3.08 14.55
CA ALA A 298 -4.75 1.85 15.32
C ALA A 298 -3.38 1.24 15.61
N ALA A 299 -3.21 0.66 16.80
CA ALA A 299 -1.94 0.06 17.20
C ALA A 299 -1.70 -1.33 16.62
N GLY A 300 -2.77 -2.08 16.40
CA GLY A 300 -2.72 -3.43 15.85
C GLY A 300 -2.57 -3.45 14.33
N SER A 301 -2.13 -4.59 13.84
CA SER A 301 -2.14 -4.95 12.42
C SER A 301 -2.79 -6.32 12.30
N ILE A 302 -3.68 -6.47 11.33
CA ILE A 302 -4.37 -7.73 11.06
C ILE A 302 -3.79 -8.32 9.78
N VAL A 303 -3.52 -9.62 9.78
CA VAL A 303 -3.35 -10.41 8.56
C VAL A 303 -4.46 -11.44 8.48
N TRP A 304 -5.04 -11.60 7.30
CA TRP A 304 -5.95 -12.68 6.97
C TRP A 304 -5.52 -13.30 5.63
N ILE A 305 -5.64 -14.63 5.53
CA ILE A 305 -5.17 -15.41 4.39
C ILE A 305 -6.25 -16.43 4.05
N ASN A 306 -6.57 -16.56 2.76
CA ASN A 306 -7.52 -17.55 2.26
C ASN A 306 -6.88 -18.94 2.16
N SER A 307 -6.62 -19.55 3.31
CA SER A 307 -6.20 -20.95 3.43
C SER A 307 -7.23 -21.70 4.27
N ASN A 308 -7.36 -23.02 4.05
CA ASN A 308 -8.29 -23.88 4.82
C ASN A 308 -8.06 -23.79 6.35
N ASN A 309 -6.90 -23.29 6.77
CA ASN A 309 -6.64 -22.78 8.11
C ASN A 309 -6.72 -21.25 8.09
N VAL A 310 -7.78 -20.67 8.64
CA VAL A 310 -7.92 -19.21 8.78
C VAL A 310 -6.96 -18.75 9.88
N TYR A 311 -5.82 -18.20 9.49
CA TYR A 311 -4.91 -17.55 10.43
C TYR A 311 -5.30 -16.07 10.59
N VAL A 312 -6.10 -15.74 11.61
CA VAL A 312 -6.26 -14.33 12.05
C VAL A 312 -5.17 -14.06 13.08
N PHE A 313 -4.02 -13.55 12.64
CA PHE A 313 -3.03 -13.02 13.58
C PHE A 313 -3.28 -11.54 13.81
N THR A 314 -3.63 -11.19 15.03
CA THR A 314 -3.50 -9.81 15.50
C THR A 314 -2.04 -9.61 15.89
N MET A 315 -1.25 -8.96 15.04
CA MET A 315 0.07 -8.49 15.44
C MET A 315 -0.11 -7.24 16.30
N LEU A 316 -0.11 -7.42 17.62
CA LEU A 316 0.18 -6.32 18.52
C LEU A 316 1.67 -6.01 18.38
N ILE A 317 2.01 -4.87 17.77
CA ILE A 317 3.35 -4.33 17.95
C ILE A 317 3.44 -3.97 19.43
N PHE A 318 4.08 -4.82 20.23
CA PHE A 318 4.50 -4.47 21.58
C PHE A 318 5.58 -3.39 21.48
N ILE A 319 5.19 -2.15 21.22
CA ILE A 319 5.96 -0.99 21.65
C ILE A 319 5.72 -0.94 23.15
N SER A 320 6.52 -1.69 23.91
CA SER A 320 6.64 -1.45 25.35
C SER A 320 7.14 -0.01 25.50
N PHE A 321 6.21 0.92 25.68
CA PHE A 321 6.48 2.14 26.44
C PHE A 321 6.41 1.69 27.89
N LYS A 322 7.54 1.26 28.45
CA LYS A 322 7.72 1.47 29.88
C LYS A 322 7.77 2.99 30.05
N MET A 323 6.78 3.51 30.77
CA MET A 323 6.80 4.87 31.34
C MET A 323 8.08 5.06 32.15
#